data_AF-A0AB37ZID4-F1
#
_entry.id   AF-A0AB37ZID4-F1
#
_cell.length_a   1.000
_cell.length_b   1.000
_cell.length_c   1.000
_cell.angle_alpha   90.00
_cell.angle_beta   90.00
_cell.angle_gamma   90.00
#
_symmetry.space_group_name_H-M   'P 1'
#
loop_
_entity.id
_entity.type
_entity.pdbx_description
1 polymer ?
#
loop_
_entity_poly.entity_id
_entity_poly.type
_entity_poly.pdbx_seq_one_letter_code
_entity_poly.pdbx_strand_id
1 'polypeptide(L)'
;MGNVCVGGSRMSHQVYSPDRADTPPRSERNTPDRRQRAAGDAERTQSMRLQQKINDLKPYVRHARGPIKAYGQAALDRASGKKTSVSFAELDATHLDAMVDIENQRNPGLNLRHFRDHKELIQAFQSGGPNSFRAIFPQTSPLTGQTVKHHVMADVRLHQGGAPTIIITEPAVIVGDRYQQLQRHNLTLEDLSESGVPLSQVAIIETQAQKTNDDCVMYSLNYAIKAHKNAAQFDDIHHGLQHGTLSTESESRAQTTLGALEANLTYSVMHAHAAFGADVLPVDFYKHGASLTQAKQLMKRPDGRMAGRVNSEGHSEAENLVQRNQAFRVKRRELLDDEAPSNTQFSASIDGFRLQEIKRVLAEEQR
;
A
#
# COMPACT_ATOMS: atom_id res chain seq x y z
N MET A 1 14.54 8.17 -57.99
CA MET A 1 15.56 7.92 -59.02
C MET A 1 16.92 8.35 -58.47
N GLY A 2 17.91 7.44 -58.53
CA GLY A 2 19.39 7.65 -58.46
C GLY A 2 19.96 8.35 -57.22
N ASN A 3 20.47 7.64 -56.20
CA ASN A 3 21.84 7.10 -56.04
C ASN A 3 22.98 8.12 -56.13
N VAL A 4 23.77 8.24 -55.05
CA VAL A 4 25.24 7.97 -55.06
C VAL A 4 25.67 7.46 -53.68
N CYS A 5 26.28 6.27 -53.66
CA CYS A 5 27.11 5.72 -52.59
C CYS A 5 28.57 6.08 -52.84
N VAL A 6 29.36 6.32 -51.79
CA VAL A 6 30.81 5.99 -51.78
C VAL A 6 31.18 5.52 -50.37
N GLY A 7 31.82 4.35 -50.29
CA GLY A 7 32.40 3.78 -49.08
C GLY A 7 33.92 3.59 -49.18
N GLY A 8 34.49 2.97 -48.14
CA GLY A 8 35.90 2.55 -48.03
C GLY A 8 36.76 3.56 -47.24
N SER A 9 37.58 3.20 -46.25
CA SER A 9 38.45 2.01 -46.20
C SER A 9 38.79 1.52 -44.78
N ARG A 10 39.15 0.24 -44.77
CA ARG A 10 39.61 -0.65 -43.69
C ARG A 10 41.13 -0.52 -43.42
N MET A 11 41.51 -0.85 -42.18
CA MET A 11 42.71 -1.61 -41.72
C MET A 11 44.09 -0.96 -41.94
N SER A 12 45.03 -0.96 -40.98
CA SER A 12 45.79 -2.14 -40.51
C SER A 12 46.78 -1.77 -39.37
N HIS A 13 46.95 -2.70 -38.40
CA HIS A 13 48.20 -3.22 -37.77
C HIS A 13 49.37 -2.28 -37.37
N GLN A 14 50.16 -2.45 -36.30
CA GLN A 14 50.62 -3.58 -35.48
C GLN A 14 51.45 -2.98 -34.29
N VAL A 15 51.31 -3.47 -33.06
CA VAL A 15 52.28 -4.31 -32.30
C VAL A 15 53.63 -3.66 -31.94
N TYR A 16 53.89 -3.51 -30.63
CA TYR A 16 55.14 -3.98 -30.01
C TYR A 16 55.01 -4.16 -28.48
N SER A 17 55.54 -5.28 -27.97
CA SER A 17 55.74 -5.63 -26.56
C SER A 17 57.10 -6.34 -26.49
N PRO A 18 57.92 -6.06 -25.47
CA PRO A 18 58.52 -7.11 -24.62
C PRO A 18 58.60 -6.62 -23.14
N ASP A 19 58.78 -7.37 -22.06
CA ASP A 19 59.41 -8.67 -21.79
C ASP A 19 58.82 -9.32 -20.51
N ARG A 20 59.00 -10.64 -20.39
CA ARG A 20 58.75 -11.48 -19.20
C ARG A 20 59.95 -11.47 -18.25
N ALA A 21 59.72 -11.62 -16.94
CA ALA A 21 60.35 -12.67 -16.11
C ALA A 21 59.74 -12.75 -14.70
N ASP A 22 59.75 -13.98 -14.18
CA ASP A 22 59.71 -14.42 -12.78
C ASP A 22 58.38 -14.61 -12.02
N THR A 23 58.04 -15.89 -11.84
CA THR A 23 57.14 -16.44 -10.81
C THR A 23 58.00 -17.21 -9.80
N PRO A 24 57.67 -17.19 -8.49
CA PRO A 24 57.50 -18.46 -7.77
C PRO A 24 56.35 -18.37 -6.71
N PRO A 25 56.13 -19.39 -5.84
CA PRO A 25 55.19 -20.48 -6.04
C PRO A 25 53.94 -20.41 -5.12
N ARG A 26 52.95 -21.26 -5.45
CA ARG A 26 51.74 -21.54 -4.66
C ARG A 26 52.08 -21.97 -3.24
N SER A 27 51.49 -21.29 -2.25
CA SER A 27 51.22 -21.85 -0.92
C SER A 27 49.71 -21.89 -0.69
N GLU A 28 49.27 -23.03 -0.17
CA GLU A 28 47.89 -23.42 0.08
C GLU A 28 47.16 -22.42 0.98
N ARG A 29 46.12 -21.76 0.46
CA ARG A 29 45.10 -21.12 1.30
C ARG A 29 43.87 -22.01 1.34
N ASN A 30 43.72 -22.66 2.49
CA ASN A 30 42.48 -23.23 3.01
C ASN A 30 41.27 -22.36 2.61
N THR A 31 40.40 -22.94 1.81
CA THR A 31 39.10 -22.37 1.46
C THR A 31 38.20 -22.46 2.69
N PRO A 32 37.68 -21.34 3.23
CA PRO A 32 36.64 -21.42 4.24
C PRO A 32 35.36 -21.88 3.57
N ASP A 33 34.74 -22.85 4.22
CA ASP A 33 33.55 -23.58 3.84
C ASP A 33 32.44 -22.68 3.27
N ARG A 34 32.16 -22.81 1.97
CA ARG A 34 31.16 -22.03 1.22
C ARG A 34 29.73 -22.27 1.76
N ARG A 35 29.53 -23.32 2.56
CA ARG A 35 28.23 -23.63 3.19
C ARG A 35 27.95 -22.77 4.43
N GLN A 36 28.96 -22.31 5.16
CA GLN A 36 28.75 -21.46 6.35
C GLN A 36 28.43 -20.00 6.00
N ARG A 37 28.95 -19.47 4.88
CA ARG A 37 28.57 -18.12 4.40
C ARG A 37 27.12 -18.03 3.93
N ALA A 38 26.59 -19.08 3.30
CA ALA A 38 25.21 -19.10 2.84
C ALA A 38 24.19 -19.12 4.01
N ALA A 39 24.53 -19.77 5.13
CA ALA A 39 23.70 -19.76 6.33
C ALA A 39 23.74 -18.39 7.04
N GLY A 40 24.90 -17.75 7.15
CA GLY A 40 25.05 -16.42 7.75
C GLY A 40 24.46 -15.27 6.93
N ASP A 41 24.39 -15.40 5.60
CA ASP A 41 23.74 -14.41 4.73
C ASP A 41 22.20 -14.57 4.68
N ALA A 42 21.69 -15.79 4.91
CA ALA A 42 20.25 -16.05 5.07
C ALA A 42 19.70 -15.46 6.38
N GLU A 43 20.49 -15.45 7.46
CA GLU A 43 20.12 -14.76 8.71
C GLU A 43 20.13 -13.23 8.58
N ARG A 44 20.99 -12.66 7.72
CA ARG A 44 21.09 -11.20 7.51
C ARG A 44 20.02 -10.60 6.59
N THR A 45 19.12 -11.41 6.05
CA THR A 45 18.04 -10.97 5.13
C THR A 45 16.66 -10.89 5.78
N GLN A 46 16.50 -11.39 7.01
CA GLN A 46 15.21 -11.45 7.70
C GLN A 46 15.04 -10.33 8.73
N SER A 47 13.92 -9.61 8.63
CA SER A 47 13.48 -8.68 9.67
C SER A 47 13.08 -9.47 10.92
N MET A 48 13.71 -9.20 12.07
CA MET A 48 13.37 -9.86 13.34
C MET A 48 11.90 -9.70 13.72
N ARG A 49 11.32 -8.51 13.50
CA ARG A 49 9.91 -8.24 13.80
C ARG A 49 8.96 -9.01 12.89
N LEU A 50 9.28 -9.09 11.60
CA LEU A 50 8.50 -9.90 10.67
C LEU A 50 8.63 -11.40 11.00
N GLN A 51 9.84 -11.85 11.35
CA GLN A 51 10.11 -13.23 11.73
C GLN A 51 9.36 -13.64 12.99
N GLN A 52 9.24 -12.75 13.97
CA GLN A 52 8.40 -12.98 15.14
C GLN A 52 6.94 -13.17 14.75
N LYS A 53 6.39 -12.30 13.88
CA LYS A 53 5.00 -12.42 13.39
C LYS A 53 4.77 -13.72 12.60
N ILE A 54 5.75 -14.16 11.83
CA ILE A 54 5.74 -15.47 11.16
C ILE A 54 5.65 -16.60 12.19
N ASN A 55 6.50 -16.56 13.21
CA ASN A 55 6.55 -17.59 14.25
C ASN A 55 5.27 -17.64 15.08
N ASP A 56 4.68 -16.48 15.37
CA ASP A 56 3.40 -16.33 16.06
C ASP A 56 2.21 -16.94 15.32
N LEU A 57 2.20 -16.86 13.98
CA LEU A 57 1.09 -17.33 13.15
C LEU A 57 1.20 -18.82 12.81
N LYS A 58 2.42 -19.36 12.69
CA LYS A 58 2.68 -20.77 12.31
C LYS A 58 1.84 -21.80 13.08
N PRO A 59 1.68 -21.74 14.42
CA PRO A 59 0.87 -22.71 15.16
C PRO A 59 -0.59 -22.69 14.73
N TYR A 60 -1.17 -21.50 14.53
CA TYR A 60 -2.58 -21.36 14.13
C TYR A 60 -2.81 -21.94 12.73
N VAL A 61 -1.95 -21.63 11.77
CA VAL A 61 -2.05 -22.15 10.38
C VAL A 61 -1.86 -23.67 10.35
N ARG A 62 -1.02 -24.24 11.21
CA ARG A 62 -0.81 -25.70 11.27
C ARG A 62 -2.11 -26.44 11.62
N HIS A 63 -2.88 -25.91 12.56
CA HIS A 63 -4.12 -26.50 13.06
C HIS A 63 -5.37 -26.07 12.26
N ALA A 64 -5.28 -24.98 11.50
CA ALA A 64 -6.33 -24.53 10.59
C ALA A 64 -6.66 -25.58 9.52
N ARG A 65 -7.88 -25.47 8.97
CA ARG A 65 -8.42 -26.32 7.89
C ARG A 65 -9.05 -25.43 6.81
N GLY A 66 -9.38 -26.02 5.67
CA GLY A 66 -10.09 -25.33 4.59
C GLY A 66 -9.30 -24.20 3.92
N PRO A 67 -10.00 -23.30 3.19
CA PRO A 67 -9.38 -22.23 2.39
C PRO A 67 -8.49 -21.27 3.20
N ILE A 68 -8.88 -20.93 4.44
CA ILE A 68 -8.12 -20.01 5.30
C ILE A 68 -6.73 -20.55 5.64
N LYS A 69 -6.54 -21.88 5.71
CA LYS A 69 -5.23 -22.51 5.90
C LYS A 69 -4.30 -22.23 4.71
N ALA A 70 -4.80 -22.38 3.48
CA ALA A 70 -4.02 -22.18 2.27
C ALA A 70 -3.59 -20.71 2.15
N TYR A 71 -4.50 -19.78 2.46
CA TYR A 71 -4.19 -18.37 2.52
C TYR A 71 -3.17 -18.02 3.61
N GLY A 72 -3.34 -18.56 4.82
CA GLY A 72 -2.37 -18.41 5.91
C GLY A 72 -0.97 -18.92 5.54
N GLN A 73 -0.90 -20.06 4.85
CA GLN A 73 0.38 -20.62 4.38
C GLN A 73 1.00 -19.74 3.29
N ALA A 74 0.21 -19.27 2.32
CA ALA A 74 0.69 -18.36 1.28
C ALA A 74 1.24 -17.06 1.90
N ALA A 75 0.55 -16.49 2.88
CA ALA A 75 1.00 -15.28 3.58
C ALA A 75 2.29 -15.50 4.37
N LEU A 76 2.44 -16.66 5.04
CA LEU A 76 3.69 -17.05 5.70
C LEU A 76 4.84 -17.17 4.69
N ASP A 77 4.58 -17.76 3.52
CA ASP A 77 5.57 -17.93 2.46
C ASP A 77 6.00 -16.58 1.87
N ARG A 78 5.05 -15.68 1.57
CA ARG A 78 5.31 -14.30 1.13
C ARG A 78 6.18 -13.55 2.15
N ALA A 79 5.79 -13.54 3.42
CA ALA A 79 6.52 -12.84 4.47
C ALA A 79 7.94 -13.42 4.70
N SER A 80 8.11 -14.72 4.46
CA SER A 80 9.41 -15.40 4.54
C SER A 80 10.30 -15.15 3.31
N GLY A 81 9.84 -14.38 2.32
CA GLY A 81 10.58 -14.07 1.10
C GLY A 81 10.54 -15.16 0.03
N LYS A 82 9.64 -16.15 0.15
CA LYS A 82 9.45 -17.15 -0.90
C LYS A 82 8.66 -16.53 -2.06
N LYS A 83 8.98 -16.96 -3.28
CA LYS A 83 8.22 -16.55 -4.47
C LYS A 83 6.80 -17.09 -4.36
N THR A 84 5.83 -16.21 -4.55
CA THR A 84 4.42 -16.57 -4.65
C THR A 84 3.95 -16.31 -6.08
N SER A 85 3.17 -17.22 -6.65
CA SER A 85 2.61 -17.10 -8.01
C SER A 85 1.17 -16.60 -8.01
N VAL A 86 0.56 -16.50 -6.83
CA VAL A 86 -0.81 -16.07 -6.60
C VAL A 86 -0.84 -14.57 -6.35
N SER A 87 -1.88 -13.88 -6.85
CA SER A 87 -2.12 -12.48 -6.50
C SER A 87 -2.69 -12.38 -5.10
N PHE A 88 -2.01 -11.66 -4.21
CA PHE A 88 -2.53 -11.35 -2.89
C PHE A 88 -3.71 -10.39 -2.94
N ALA A 89 -3.83 -9.52 -3.93
CA ALA A 89 -5.03 -8.69 -4.06
C ALA A 89 -6.32 -9.54 -4.15
N GLU A 90 -6.27 -10.68 -4.84
CA GLU A 90 -7.39 -11.63 -4.94
C GLU A 90 -7.56 -12.48 -3.68
N LEU A 91 -6.48 -13.03 -3.14
CA LEU A 91 -6.53 -13.84 -1.94
C LEU A 91 -7.01 -13.02 -0.73
N ASP A 92 -6.49 -11.81 -0.56
CA ASP A 92 -6.90 -10.91 0.50
C ASP A 92 -8.39 -10.54 0.37
N ALA A 93 -8.86 -10.22 -0.83
CA ALA A 93 -10.28 -9.91 -1.07
C ALA A 93 -11.20 -11.11 -0.78
N THR A 94 -10.75 -12.33 -1.09
CA THR A 94 -11.50 -13.57 -0.83
C THR A 94 -11.68 -13.81 0.67
N HIS A 95 -10.70 -13.42 1.49
CA HIS A 95 -10.70 -13.63 2.93
C HIS A 95 -11.03 -12.37 3.75
N LEU A 96 -11.36 -11.27 3.10
CA LEU A 96 -11.57 -9.97 3.75
C LEU A 96 -12.78 -10.00 4.69
N ASP A 97 -13.88 -10.67 4.33
CA ASP A 97 -15.10 -10.71 5.14
C ASP A 97 -14.83 -11.23 6.57
N ALA A 98 -14.08 -12.33 6.70
CA ALA A 98 -13.70 -12.87 8.00
C ALA A 98 -12.85 -11.89 8.83
N MET A 99 -11.97 -11.12 8.19
CA MET A 99 -11.17 -10.10 8.88
C MET A 99 -12.03 -8.90 9.31
N VAL A 100 -12.98 -8.49 8.45
CA VAL A 100 -13.92 -7.40 8.73
C VAL A 100 -14.79 -7.76 9.94
N ASP A 101 -15.34 -8.97 9.98
CA ASP A 101 -16.16 -9.44 11.11
C ASP A 101 -15.39 -9.41 12.42
N ILE A 102 -14.17 -9.95 12.42
CA ILE A 102 -13.31 -9.99 13.60
C ILE A 102 -12.89 -8.59 14.04
N GLU A 103 -12.52 -7.70 13.11
CA GLU A 103 -12.14 -6.34 13.47
C GLU A 103 -13.32 -5.50 13.96
N ASN A 104 -14.53 -5.73 13.46
CA ASN A 104 -15.75 -5.11 13.99
C ASN A 104 -16.05 -5.58 15.43
N GLN A 105 -15.85 -6.87 15.74
CA GLN A 105 -15.99 -7.38 17.11
C GLN A 105 -14.92 -6.77 18.03
N ARG A 106 -13.68 -6.66 17.55
CA ARG A 106 -12.55 -6.17 18.34
C ARG A 106 -12.56 -4.67 18.58
N ASN A 107 -13.19 -3.90 17.70
CA ASN A 107 -13.25 -2.44 17.77
C ASN A 107 -14.72 -2.00 17.62
N PRO A 108 -15.53 -2.02 18.69
CA PRO A 108 -16.90 -1.56 18.64
C PRO A 108 -17.02 -0.13 18.08
N GLY A 109 -17.90 0.06 17.10
CA GLY A 109 -18.05 1.34 16.38
C GLY A 109 -17.12 1.50 15.16
N LEU A 110 -16.28 0.50 14.84
CA LEU A 110 -15.55 0.46 13.57
C LEU A 110 -16.53 0.51 12.39
N ASN A 111 -17.63 -0.26 12.46
CA ASN A 111 -18.69 -0.32 11.45
C ASN A 111 -18.12 -0.52 10.04
N LEU A 112 -17.15 -1.42 9.89
CA LEU A 112 -16.52 -1.73 8.62
C LEU A 112 -17.39 -2.70 7.82
N ARG A 113 -17.54 -2.43 6.53
CA ARG A 113 -18.24 -3.30 5.57
C ARG A 113 -17.35 -3.53 4.36
N HIS A 114 -17.37 -4.76 3.85
CA HIS A 114 -16.82 -5.08 2.55
C HIS A 114 -17.96 -5.12 1.54
N PHE A 115 -17.81 -4.39 0.45
CA PHE A 115 -18.75 -4.37 -0.67
C PHE A 115 -18.07 -4.97 -1.89
N ARG A 116 -18.83 -5.73 -2.69
CA ARG A 116 -18.29 -6.36 -3.90
C ARG A 116 -18.11 -5.37 -5.04
N ASP A 117 -18.82 -4.25 -5.00
CA ASP A 117 -18.76 -3.15 -5.97
C ASP A 117 -19.15 -1.83 -5.27
N HIS A 118 -18.70 -0.68 -5.78
CA HIS A 118 -19.02 0.63 -5.20
C HIS A 118 -20.52 0.97 -5.30
N LYS A 119 -21.27 0.35 -6.21
CA LYS A 119 -22.74 0.49 -6.29
C LYS A 119 -23.45 -0.06 -5.05
N GLU A 120 -22.91 -1.10 -4.42
CA GLU A 120 -23.46 -1.62 -3.15
C GLU A 120 -23.23 -0.64 -1.99
N LEU A 121 -22.12 0.12 -2.02
CA LEU A 121 -21.88 1.22 -1.08
C LEU A 121 -22.94 2.32 -1.26
N ILE A 122 -23.25 2.70 -2.50
CA ILE A 122 -24.29 3.70 -2.80
C ILE A 122 -25.66 3.26 -2.26
N GLN A 123 -26.03 1.99 -2.46
CA GLN A 123 -27.26 1.42 -1.91
C GLN A 123 -27.27 1.47 -0.37
N ALA A 124 -26.11 1.31 0.27
CA ALA A 124 -25.99 1.35 1.72
C ALA A 124 -26.36 2.71 2.32
N PHE A 125 -26.21 3.83 1.59
CA PHE A 125 -26.61 5.16 2.07
C PHE A 125 -28.12 5.26 2.34
N GLN A 126 -28.92 4.48 1.62
CA GLN A 126 -30.38 4.49 1.70
C GLN A 126 -30.93 3.48 2.73
N SER A 127 -30.08 2.65 3.32
CA SER A 127 -30.48 1.45 4.05
C SER A 127 -30.77 1.65 5.55
N GLY A 128 -30.78 2.89 6.06
CA GLY A 128 -31.00 3.17 7.50
C GLY A 128 -29.88 2.65 8.41
N GLY A 129 -28.64 2.59 7.92
CA GLY A 129 -27.47 2.10 8.65
C GLY A 129 -26.90 3.11 9.67
N PRO A 130 -25.75 2.80 10.30
CA PRO A 130 -25.09 3.69 11.25
C PRO A 130 -24.64 5.00 10.58
N ASN A 131 -24.69 6.11 11.33
CA ASN A 131 -24.29 7.44 10.84
C ASN A 131 -22.79 7.58 10.55
N SER A 132 -21.96 6.68 11.07
CA SER A 132 -20.53 6.58 10.77
C SER A 132 -20.18 5.14 10.46
N PHE A 133 -19.60 4.91 9.28
CA PHE A 133 -19.15 3.58 8.86
C PHE A 133 -17.97 3.67 7.91
N ARG A 134 -17.28 2.54 7.73
CA ARG A 134 -16.19 2.41 6.76
C ARG A 134 -16.55 1.34 5.74
N ALA A 135 -16.11 1.55 4.52
CA ALA A 135 -16.34 0.66 3.40
C ALA A 135 -15.01 0.30 2.75
N ILE A 136 -14.83 -0.96 2.38
CA ILE A 136 -13.78 -1.39 1.45
C ILE A 136 -14.48 -1.96 0.24
N PHE A 137 -14.07 -1.50 -0.95
CA PHE A 137 -14.63 -1.96 -2.21
C PHE A 137 -13.56 -1.96 -3.32
N PRO A 138 -13.65 -2.86 -4.29
CA PRO A 138 -12.82 -2.82 -5.49
C PRO A 138 -13.28 -1.69 -6.41
N GLN A 139 -12.33 -1.16 -7.18
CA GLN A 139 -12.62 -0.28 -8.30
C GLN A 139 -13.25 -1.06 -9.46
N THR A 140 -14.02 -0.38 -10.32
CA THR A 140 -14.67 -0.99 -11.48
C THR A 140 -14.15 -0.40 -12.78
N SER A 141 -13.87 -1.27 -13.76
CA SER A 141 -13.41 -0.88 -15.10
C SER A 141 -14.55 -0.21 -15.87
N PRO A 142 -14.41 1.07 -16.28
CA PRO A 142 -15.48 1.77 -17.01
C PRO A 142 -15.79 1.13 -18.37
N LEU A 143 -14.81 0.47 -18.98
CA LEU A 143 -14.96 -0.16 -20.31
C LEU A 143 -15.75 -1.47 -20.27
N THR A 144 -15.71 -2.18 -19.15
CA THR A 144 -16.26 -3.55 -19.05
C THR A 144 -17.35 -3.68 -17.99
N GLY A 145 -17.49 -2.72 -17.09
CA GLY A 145 -18.37 -2.80 -15.92
C GLY A 145 -17.96 -3.87 -14.91
N GLN A 146 -16.76 -4.46 -15.06
CA GLN A 146 -16.26 -5.51 -14.16
C GLN A 146 -15.33 -4.91 -13.11
N THR A 147 -15.44 -5.41 -11.89
CA THR A 147 -14.53 -5.10 -10.79
C THR A 147 -13.09 -5.50 -11.13
N VAL A 148 -12.15 -4.62 -10.84
CA VAL A 148 -10.71 -4.90 -10.93
C VAL A 148 -10.11 -5.04 -9.55
N LYS A 149 -8.97 -5.74 -9.45
CA LYS A 149 -8.31 -6.10 -8.19
C LYS A 149 -7.53 -4.92 -7.57
N HIS A 150 -8.15 -3.74 -7.49
CA HIS A 150 -7.64 -2.56 -6.79
C HIS A 150 -8.69 -2.06 -5.82
N HIS A 151 -8.47 -2.27 -4.53
CA HIS A 151 -9.39 -1.85 -3.48
C HIS A 151 -8.98 -0.51 -2.87
N VAL A 152 -9.99 0.25 -2.47
CA VAL A 152 -9.83 1.47 -1.68
C VAL A 152 -10.70 1.39 -0.43
N MET A 153 -10.44 2.27 0.54
CA MET A 153 -11.26 2.41 1.75
C MET A 153 -11.97 3.76 1.72
N ALA A 154 -13.27 3.78 2.02
CA ALA A 154 -14.04 5.00 2.24
C ALA A 154 -14.49 5.10 3.70
N ASP A 155 -14.21 6.24 4.34
CA ASP A 155 -14.82 6.64 5.62
C ASP A 155 -16.04 7.53 5.30
N VAL A 156 -17.19 7.19 5.86
CA VAL A 156 -18.48 7.81 5.49
C VAL A 156 -19.16 8.37 6.73
N ARG A 157 -19.77 9.55 6.57
CA ARG A 157 -20.72 10.12 7.52
C ARG A 157 -22.07 10.36 6.84
N LEU A 158 -23.13 9.81 7.42
CA LEU A 158 -24.50 10.11 7.03
C LEU A 158 -25.02 11.25 7.91
N HIS A 159 -25.66 12.24 7.27
CA HIS A 159 -26.16 13.45 7.93
C HIS A 159 -27.68 13.44 7.93
N GLN A 160 -28.29 13.78 9.05
CA GLN A 160 -29.75 13.77 9.18
C GLN A 160 -30.38 14.76 8.20
N GLY A 161 -31.14 14.26 7.22
CA GLY A 161 -31.79 15.07 6.19
C GLY A 161 -30.84 15.73 5.19
N GLY A 162 -29.55 15.38 5.21
CA GLY A 162 -28.52 15.90 4.31
C GLY A 162 -27.86 14.81 3.47
N ALA A 163 -27.15 15.22 2.42
CA ALA A 163 -26.31 14.31 1.64
C ALA A 163 -25.14 13.77 2.49
N PRO A 164 -24.62 12.57 2.23
CA PRO A 164 -23.48 12.01 2.96
C PRO A 164 -22.18 12.73 2.60
N THR A 165 -21.24 12.79 3.56
CA THR A 165 -19.85 13.17 3.26
C THR A 165 -18.96 11.93 3.23
N ILE A 166 -18.03 11.88 2.28
CA ILE A 166 -17.25 10.67 1.96
C ILE A 166 -15.77 11.01 1.80
N ILE A 167 -14.91 10.25 2.48
CA ILE A 167 -13.46 10.34 2.35
C ILE A 167 -12.95 9.01 1.80
N ILE A 168 -12.54 8.97 0.54
CA ILE A 168 -11.91 7.82 -0.09
C ILE A 168 -10.40 7.94 0.11
N THR A 169 -9.78 7.01 0.80
CA THR A 169 -8.31 6.95 0.92
C THR A 169 -7.76 6.02 -0.16
N GLU A 170 -6.84 6.55 -0.96
CA GLU A 170 -6.09 5.82 -1.99
C GLU A 170 -4.69 5.47 -1.45
N PRO A 171 -4.43 4.18 -1.14
CA PRO A 171 -3.14 3.75 -0.62
C PRO A 171 -1.96 3.99 -1.58
N ALA A 172 -2.22 3.89 -2.88
CA ALA A 172 -1.24 4.04 -3.94
C ALA A 172 -1.32 5.44 -4.57
N VAL A 173 -1.89 5.54 -5.77
CA VAL A 173 -1.97 6.78 -6.56
C VAL A 173 -3.35 6.93 -7.21
N ILE A 174 -3.83 8.17 -7.32
CA ILE A 174 -5.12 8.51 -7.94
C ILE A 174 -5.03 8.30 -9.45
N VAL A 175 -3.94 8.73 -10.10
CA VAL A 175 -3.87 8.71 -11.58
C VAL A 175 -3.57 7.32 -12.13
N GLY A 176 -2.51 6.69 -11.60
CA GLY A 176 -2.06 5.37 -12.02
C GLY A 176 -1.53 5.29 -13.45
N ASP A 177 -0.91 4.16 -13.79
CA ASP A 177 -0.37 3.94 -15.13
C ASP A 177 -1.47 4.00 -16.19
N ARG A 178 -1.16 4.68 -17.30
CA ARG A 178 -2.10 4.90 -18.42
C ARG A 178 -3.44 5.49 -17.97
N TYR A 179 -3.46 6.29 -16.90
CA TYR A 179 -4.65 6.95 -16.34
C TYR A 179 -5.75 5.98 -15.87
N GLN A 180 -5.44 4.71 -15.67
CA GLN A 180 -6.46 3.71 -15.35
C GLN A 180 -7.15 3.97 -14.00
N GLN A 181 -6.38 4.36 -12.98
CA GLN A 181 -6.95 4.64 -11.66
C GLN A 181 -7.80 5.92 -11.68
N LEU A 182 -7.38 6.93 -12.45
CA LEU A 182 -8.17 8.16 -12.61
C LEU A 182 -9.55 7.86 -13.19
N GLN A 183 -9.60 7.06 -14.26
CA GLN A 183 -10.87 6.68 -14.90
C GLN A 183 -11.78 5.89 -13.96
N ARG A 184 -11.21 5.01 -13.12
CA ARG A 184 -11.96 4.21 -12.15
C ARG A 184 -12.51 5.06 -11.00
N HIS A 185 -11.69 5.98 -10.46
CA HIS A 185 -12.15 6.95 -9.46
C HIS A 185 -13.24 7.86 -10.04
N ASN A 186 -13.08 8.35 -11.28
CA ASN A 186 -14.11 9.15 -11.94
C ASN A 186 -15.43 8.40 -12.12
N LEU A 187 -15.41 7.08 -12.43
CA LEU A 187 -16.62 6.27 -12.46
C LEU A 187 -17.31 6.18 -11.09
N THR A 188 -16.52 5.99 -10.01
CA THR A 188 -17.07 5.99 -8.65
C THR A 188 -17.71 7.33 -8.31
N LEU A 189 -17.06 8.44 -8.68
CA LEU A 189 -17.59 9.79 -8.47
C LEU A 189 -18.85 10.06 -9.32
N GLU A 190 -18.88 9.61 -10.58
CA GLU A 190 -20.05 9.72 -11.46
C GLU A 190 -21.25 9.00 -10.84
N ASP A 191 -21.10 7.73 -10.46
CA ASP A 191 -22.18 6.95 -9.84
C ASP A 191 -22.63 7.57 -8.48
N LEU A 192 -21.70 8.14 -7.69
CA LEU A 192 -22.02 8.89 -6.48
C LEU A 192 -22.86 10.14 -6.80
N SER A 193 -22.44 10.92 -7.80
CA SER A 193 -23.15 12.12 -8.23
C SER A 193 -24.55 11.81 -8.73
N GLU A 194 -24.71 10.77 -9.56
CA GLU A 194 -26.01 10.31 -10.07
C GLU A 194 -26.94 9.82 -8.95
N SER A 195 -26.37 9.27 -7.87
CA SER A 195 -27.13 8.88 -6.67
C SER A 195 -27.57 10.04 -5.78
N GLY A 196 -27.15 11.27 -6.10
CA GLY A 196 -27.50 12.49 -5.38
C GLY A 196 -26.46 12.94 -4.34
N VAL A 197 -25.25 12.36 -4.33
CA VAL A 197 -24.15 12.83 -3.48
C VAL A 197 -23.43 14.00 -4.16
N PRO A 198 -23.43 15.22 -3.59
CA PRO A 198 -22.68 16.33 -4.18
C PRO A 198 -21.18 16.04 -4.14
N LEU A 199 -20.49 16.19 -5.29
CA LEU A 199 -19.04 15.91 -5.35
C LEU A 199 -18.19 16.84 -4.49
N SER A 200 -18.70 18.02 -4.11
CA SER A 200 -18.09 18.89 -3.10
C SER A 200 -18.10 18.28 -1.68
N GLN A 201 -18.84 17.20 -1.45
CA GLN A 201 -18.89 16.48 -0.18
C GLN A 201 -18.01 15.21 -0.20
N VAL A 202 -17.24 15.02 -1.28
CA VAL A 202 -16.37 13.86 -1.48
C VAL A 202 -14.91 14.30 -1.60
N ALA A 203 -14.02 13.61 -0.90
CA ALA A 203 -12.58 13.79 -1.01
C ALA A 203 -11.87 12.47 -1.33
N ILE A 204 -10.89 12.51 -2.23
CA ILE A 204 -9.96 11.40 -2.47
C ILE A 204 -8.57 11.78 -1.94
N ILE A 205 -8.11 11.07 -0.91
CA ILE A 205 -6.83 11.34 -0.24
C ILE A 205 -5.78 10.32 -0.67
N GLU A 206 -4.80 10.77 -1.44
CA GLU A 206 -3.70 9.95 -1.97
C GLU A 206 -2.56 9.85 -0.96
N THR A 207 -2.27 8.66 -0.45
CA THR A 207 -1.21 8.50 0.56
C THR A 207 0.15 8.16 -0.04
N GLN A 208 0.19 7.51 -1.21
CA GLN A 208 1.40 6.96 -1.82
C GLN A 208 2.22 6.04 -0.89
N ALA A 209 1.61 5.48 0.17
CA ALA A 209 2.31 4.60 1.10
C ALA A 209 2.57 3.23 0.47
N GLN A 210 1.63 2.75 -0.33
CA GLN A 210 1.73 1.53 -1.11
C GLN A 210 2.65 1.74 -2.33
N LYS A 211 3.54 0.75 -2.56
CA LYS A 211 4.44 0.70 -3.72
C LYS A 211 4.31 -0.60 -4.52
N THR A 212 3.47 -1.52 -4.06
CA THR A 212 3.19 -2.81 -4.69
C THR A 212 1.81 -2.77 -5.32
N ASN A 213 1.54 -3.60 -6.33
CA ASN A 213 0.20 -3.70 -6.93
C ASN A 213 -0.70 -4.74 -6.24
N ASP A 214 -0.23 -5.34 -5.13
CA ASP A 214 -0.79 -6.61 -4.62
C ASP A 214 -1.24 -6.54 -3.15
N ASP A 215 -1.09 -5.38 -2.50
CA ASP A 215 -1.39 -5.20 -1.07
C ASP A 215 -2.55 -4.22 -0.81
N CYS A 216 -3.30 -3.81 -1.85
CA CYS A 216 -4.35 -2.78 -1.78
C CYS A 216 -5.43 -3.09 -0.73
N VAL A 217 -5.84 -4.35 -0.61
CA VAL A 217 -6.83 -4.80 0.38
C VAL A 217 -6.30 -4.64 1.81
N MET A 218 -5.04 -5.03 2.06
CA MET A 218 -4.43 -4.91 3.39
C MET A 218 -4.19 -3.47 3.80
N TYR A 219 -3.79 -2.60 2.86
CA TYR A 219 -3.72 -1.17 3.15
C TYR A 219 -5.10 -0.60 3.47
N SER A 220 -6.12 -0.94 2.67
CA SER A 220 -7.50 -0.49 2.88
C SER A 220 -8.07 -0.96 4.23
N LEU A 221 -7.82 -2.22 4.62
CA LEU A 221 -8.21 -2.75 5.93
C LEU A 221 -7.49 -2.04 7.07
N ASN A 222 -6.18 -1.84 6.98
CA ASN A 222 -5.45 -1.05 7.98
C ASN A 222 -6.01 0.39 8.04
N TYR A 223 -6.27 1.02 6.89
CA TYR A 223 -6.79 2.38 6.82
C TYR A 223 -8.17 2.50 7.46
N ALA A 224 -9.07 1.53 7.29
CA ALA A 224 -10.36 1.51 7.97
C ALA A 224 -10.18 1.50 9.51
N ILE A 225 -9.32 0.62 10.02
CA ILE A 225 -9.00 0.54 11.45
C ILE A 225 -8.38 1.86 11.94
N LYS A 226 -7.54 2.51 11.12
CA LYS A 226 -6.90 3.79 11.47
C LYS A 226 -7.84 4.98 11.39
N ALA A 227 -8.76 5.00 10.45
CA ALA A 227 -9.81 6.01 10.37
C ALA A 227 -10.69 5.96 11.63
N HIS A 228 -11.08 4.75 12.06
CA HIS A 228 -11.79 4.57 13.33
C HIS A 228 -10.98 5.03 14.56
N LYS A 229 -9.71 4.64 14.66
CA LYS A 229 -8.84 5.04 15.79
C LYS A 229 -8.55 6.54 15.84
N ASN A 230 -8.71 7.24 14.71
CA ASN A 230 -8.51 8.68 14.58
C ASN A 230 -9.82 9.37 14.19
N ALA A 231 -10.97 8.85 14.65
CA ALA A 231 -12.29 9.31 14.24
C ALA A 231 -12.46 10.83 14.37
N ALA A 232 -11.95 11.45 15.45
CA ALA A 232 -12.03 12.89 15.63
C ALA A 232 -11.41 13.71 14.48
N GLN A 233 -10.24 13.31 13.97
CA GLN A 233 -9.62 14.00 12.82
C GLN A 233 -10.42 13.78 11.54
N PHE A 234 -10.98 12.59 11.35
CA PHE A 234 -11.87 12.32 10.23
C PHE A 234 -13.17 13.12 10.34
N ASP A 235 -13.72 13.27 11.53
CA ASP A 235 -14.93 14.06 11.80
C ASP A 235 -14.68 15.53 11.45
N ASP A 236 -13.51 16.09 11.77
CA ASP A 236 -13.12 17.45 11.36
C ASP A 236 -13.06 17.60 9.83
N ILE A 237 -12.51 16.61 9.11
CA ILE A 237 -12.52 16.61 7.64
C ILE A 237 -13.96 16.52 7.11
N HIS A 238 -14.79 15.64 7.68
CA HIS A 238 -16.19 15.50 7.29
C HIS A 238 -17.00 16.78 7.57
N HIS A 239 -16.73 17.51 8.65
CA HIS A 239 -17.33 18.83 8.91
C HIS A 239 -16.93 19.84 7.84
N GLY A 240 -15.67 19.86 7.39
CA GLY A 240 -15.25 20.67 6.24
C GLY A 240 -16.00 20.30 4.96
N LEU A 241 -16.15 19.00 4.70
CA LEU A 241 -16.83 18.50 3.51
C LEU A 241 -18.33 18.80 3.52
N GLN A 242 -18.99 18.85 4.68
CA GLN A 242 -20.40 19.31 4.76
C GLN A 242 -20.58 20.73 4.19
N HIS A 243 -19.53 21.56 4.27
CA HIS A 243 -19.50 22.92 3.76
C HIS A 243 -18.85 23.01 2.36
N GLY A 244 -18.55 21.88 1.71
CA GLY A 244 -17.96 21.86 0.38
C GLY A 244 -16.48 22.21 0.36
N THR A 245 -15.73 21.92 1.43
CA THR A 245 -14.32 22.31 1.56
C THR A 245 -13.45 21.17 2.07
N LEU A 246 -12.19 21.15 1.64
CA LEU A 246 -11.14 20.32 2.21
C LEU A 246 -9.98 21.20 2.67
N SER A 247 -9.61 21.08 3.94
CA SER A 247 -8.53 21.87 4.52
C SER A 247 -7.21 21.65 3.77
N THR A 248 -6.48 22.73 3.49
CA THR A 248 -5.18 22.73 2.78
C THR A 248 -5.20 22.19 1.35
N GLU A 249 -6.38 22.01 0.72
CA GLU A 249 -6.46 21.45 -0.64
C GLU A 249 -5.64 22.24 -1.66
N SER A 250 -5.65 23.58 -1.60
CA SER A 250 -4.94 24.44 -2.54
C SER A 250 -3.45 24.09 -2.68
N GLU A 251 -2.78 23.80 -1.58
CA GLU A 251 -1.37 23.40 -1.57
C GLU A 251 -1.19 21.87 -1.63
N SER A 252 -2.09 21.12 -1.01
CA SER A 252 -1.96 19.67 -0.86
C SER A 252 -2.30 18.91 -2.13
N ARG A 253 -3.30 19.34 -2.90
CA ARG A 253 -3.69 18.72 -4.17
C ARG A 253 -2.52 18.70 -5.16
N ALA A 254 -1.74 19.78 -5.21
CA ALA A 254 -0.56 19.90 -6.06
C ALA A 254 0.55 18.88 -5.73
N GLN A 255 0.55 18.28 -4.54
CA GLN A 255 1.51 17.25 -4.13
C GLN A 255 1.08 15.82 -4.51
N THR A 256 -0.12 15.65 -5.08
CA THR A 256 -0.64 14.36 -5.54
C THR A 256 -0.31 14.11 -7.01
N THR A 257 -0.46 12.85 -7.46
CA THR A 257 -0.36 12.55 -8.90
C THR A 257 -1.43 13.28 -9.73
N LEU A 258 -2.61 13.52 -9.15
CA LEU A 258 -3.69 14.26 -9.78
C LEU A 258 -3.32 15.72 -10.00
N GLY A 259 -2.82 16.41 -8.96
CA GLY A 259 -2.41 17.81 -9.09
C GLY A 259 -1.27 18.00 -10.08
N ALA A 260 -0.31 17.05 -10.13
CA ALA A 260 0.75 17.06 -11.14
C ALA A 260 0.19 16.92 -12.57
N LEU A 261 -0.85 16.09 -12.77
CA LEU A 261 -1.52 15.95 -14.05
C LEU A 261 -2.30 17.20 -14.45
N GLU A 262 -3.07 17.78 -13.52
CA GLU A 262 -3.85 19.01 -13.76
C GLU A 262 -2.96 20.21 -14.09
N ALA A 263 -1.81 20.34 -13.43
CA ALA A 263 -0.82 21.36 -13.76
C ALA A 263 -0.27 21.20 -15.19
N ASN A 264 -0.10 19.96 -15.66
CA ASN A 264 0.37 19.68 -17.03
C ASN A 264 -0.72 19.89 -18.09
N LEU A 265 -1.98 19.59 -17.76
CA LEU A 265 -3.10 19.66 -18.70
C LEU A 265 -3.79 21.02 -18.76
N THR A 266 -3.61 21.86 -17.74
CA THR A 266 -4.25 23.18 -17.57
C THR A 266 -5.79 23.17 -17.50
N TYR A 267 -6.40 22.01 -17.23
CA TYR A 267 -7.81 21.87 -16.89
C TYR A 267 -8.01 20.79 -15.81
N SER A 268 -9.14 20.88 -15.08
CA SER A 268 -9.54 19.93 -14.05
C SER A 268 -9.95 18.59 -14.66
N VAL A 269 -9.36 17.49 -14.20
CA VAL A 269 -9.71 16.13 -14.66
C VAL A 269 -10.58 15.36 -13.66
N MET A 270 -10.81 15.92 -12.47
CA MET A 270 -11.65 15.35 -11.42
C MET A 270 -12.28 16.46 -10.56
N HIS A 271 -13.61 16.45 -10.42
CA HIS A 271 -14.37 17.53 -9.76
C HIS A 271 -14.53 17.39 -8.23
N ALA A 272 -14.15 16.25 -7.66
CA ALA A 272 -14.12 16.04 -6.21
C ALA A 272 -12.84 16.62 -5.57
N HIS A 273 -12.84 16.78 -4.26
CA HIS A 273 -11.67 17.25 -3.52
C HIS A 273 -10.53 16.23 -3.56
N ALA A 274 -9.28 16.69 -3.51
CA ALA A 274 -8.12 15.81 -3.41
C ALA A 274 -6.99 16.40 -2.56
N ALA A 275 -6.27 15.55 -1.83
CA ALA A 275 -5.13 15.96 -1.01
C ALA A 275 -4.09 14.85 -0.90
N PHE A 276 -2.85 15.24 -0.59
CA PHE A 276 -1.81 14.31 -0.20
C PHE A 276 -1.97 13.91 1.27
N GLY A 277 -1.92 12.61 1.54
CA GLY A 277 -2.28 12.04 2.83
C GLY A 277 -1.52 12.63 4.02
N ALA A 278 -0.25 13.01 3.86
CA ALA A 278 0.54 13.53 4.98
C ALA A 278 0.12 14.93 5.43
N ASP A 279 -0.65 15.66 4.61
CA ASP A 279 -1.16 16.99 4.95
C ASP A 279 -2.46 16.90 5.76
N VAL A 280 -3.23 15.82 5.64
CA VAL A 280 -4.58 15.72 6.21
C VAL A 280 -4.80 14.51 7.11
N LEU A 281 -4.01 13.44 6.98
CA LEU A 281 -4.12 12.21 7.78
C LEU A 281 -3.02 12.14 8.86
N PRO A 282 -3.25 11.38 9.94
CA PRO A 282 -2.23 11.14 10.96
C PRO A 282 -1.14 10.16 10.46
N VAL A 283 -0.02 10.15 11.19
CA VAL A 283 1.16 9.30 10.92
C VAL A 283 0.84 7.79 10.86
N ASP A 284 -0.27 7.36 11.48
CA ASP A 284 -0.77 5.99 11.46
C ASP A 284 -0.93 5.38 10.07
N PHE A 285 -1.28 6.19 9.08
CA PHE A 285 -1.46 5.77 7.69
C PHE A 285 -0.12 5.45 6.99
N TYR A 286 1.00 5.93 7.54
CA TYR A 286 2.34 5.72 6.97
C TYR A 286 3.14 4.61 7.66
N LYS A 287 2.59 3.98 8.72
CA LYS A 287 3.26 2.89 9.47
C LYS A 287 3.59 1.65 8.64
N HIS A 288 2.91 1.47 7.52
CA HIS A 288 3.12 0.35 6.61
C HIS A 288 3.81 0.76 5.30
N GLY A 289 4.14 2.04 5.12
CA GLY A 289 4.75 2.56 3.90
C GLY A 289 6.06 1.86 3.53
N ALA A 290 6.15 1.39 2.28
CA ALA A 290 7.25 0.55 1.83
C ALA A 290 8.58 1.33 1.67
N SER A 291 8.49 2.60 1.26
CA SER A 291 9.66 3.43 0.93
C SER A 291 10.32 4.06 2.17
N LEU A 292 11.60 3.75 2.38
CA LEU A 292 12.40 4.40 3.43
C LEU A 292 12.66 5.86 3.10
N THR A 293 12.81 6.18 1.82
CA THR A 293 12.99 7.57 1.35
C THR A 293 11.77 8.40 1.71
N GLN A 294 10.56 7.88 1.48
CA GLN A 294 9.32 8.53 1.88
C GLN A 294 9.28 8.73 3.40
N ALA A 295 9.57 7.70 4.21
CA ALA A 295 9.60 7.85 5.67
C ALA A 295 10.56 8.95 6.13
N LYS A 296 11.75 9.05 5.51
CA LYS A 296 12.73 10.12 5.78
C LYS A 296 12.22 11.50 5.36
N GLN A 297 11.55 11.61 4.22
CA GLN A 297 10.97 12.88 3.74
C GLN A 297 9.83 13.34 4.64
N LEU A 298 8.93 12.43 5.02
CA LEU A 298 7.83 12.71 5.94
C LEU A 298 8.33 13.22 7.29
N MET A 299 9.34 12.57 7.87
CA MET A 299 9.93 13.02 9.14
C MET A 299 10.65 14.37 9.08
N LYS A 300 10.99 14.86 7.87
CA LYS A 300 11.63 16.17 7.66
C LYS A 300 10.62 17.29 7.39
N ARG A 301 9.32 17.00 7.37
CA ARG A 301 8.29 18.02 7.15
C ARG A 301 8.37 19.10 8.25
N PRO A 302 8.22 20.39 7.90
CA PRO A 302 8.32 21.49 8.87
C PRO A 302 7.28 21.42 10.00
N ASP A 303 6.10 20.86 9.72
CA ASP A 303 5.01 20.73 10.69
C ASP A 303 5.25 19.68 11.78
N GLY A 304 6.27 18.83 11.63
CA GLY A 304 6.64 17.78 12.58
C GLY A 304 5.60 16.67 12.79
N ARG A 305 4.45 16.70 12.09
CA ARG A 305 3.30 15.81 12.34
C ARG A 305 3.59 14.33 12.10
N MET A 306 4.58 14.04 11.26
CA MET A 306 5.01 12.68 10.90
C MET A 306 6.28 12.23 11.65
N ALA A 307 6.85 13.07 12.51
CA ALA A 307 8.15 12.82 13.16
C ALA A 307 8.02 12.13 14.53
N GLY A 308 6.81 12.03 15.08
CA GLY A 308 6.54 11.50 16.41
C GLY A 308 6.65 9.97 16.55
N ARG A 309 6.26 9.49 17.73
CA ARG A 309 6.17 8.08 18.08
C ARG A 309 5.02 7.41 17.30
N VAL A 310 5.27 6.22 16.76
CA VAL A 310 4.29 5.45 15.96
C VAL A 310 3.88 4.11 16.59
N ASN A 311 4.57 3.62 17.62
CA ASN A 311 4.12 2.47 18.41
C ASN A 311 3.32 2.91 19.65
N SER A 312 2.50 2.02 20.22
CA SER A 312 1.72 2.34 21.42
C SER A 312 2.62 2.69 22.60
N GLU A 313 2.12 3.51 23.51
CA GLU A 313 2.86 3.99 24.69
C GLU A 313 3.32 2.88 25.63
N GLY A 314 2.58 1.76 25.67
CA GLY A 314 2.93 0.58 26.46
C GLY A 314 4.21 -0.16 26.03
N HIS A 315 4.84 0.22 24.91
CA HIS A 315 6.19 -0.26 24.60
C HIS A 315 7.24 0.55 25.39
N SER A 316 8.24 -0.14 25.96
CA SER A 316 9.34 0.51 26.69
C SER A 316 10.16 1.46 25.81
N GLU A 317 10.40 1.08 24.56
CA GLU A 317 11.15 1.88 23.59
C GLU A 317 10.19 2.54 22.59
N ALA A 318 10.27 3.86 22.47
CA ALA A 318 9.57 4.61 21.45
C ALA A 318 10.17 4.32 20.06
N GLU A 319 9.31 4.19 19.06
CA GLU A 319 9.68 3.99 17.66
C GLU A 319 9.06 5.08 16.79
N ASN A 320 9.81 5.68 15.87
CA ASN A 320 9.33 6.60 14.83
C ASN A 320 9.16 5.90 13.46
N LEU A 321 8.67 6.63 12.44
CA LEU A 321 8.45 6.07 11.10
C LEU A 321 9.69 5.44 10.46
N VAL A 322 10.85 6.12 10.53
CA VAL A 322 12.09 5.63 9.92
C VAL A 322 12.61 4.38 10.64
N GLN A 323 12.60 4.38 11.97
CA GLN A 323 12.98 3.23 12.78
C GLN A 323 12.07 2.03 12.48
N ARG A 324 10.74 2.25 12.40
CA ARG A 324 9.79 1.22 12.02
C ARG A 324 10.06 0.67 10.62
N ASN A 325 10.26 1.53 9.63
CA ASN A 325 10.55 1.11 8.25
C ASN A 325 11.80 0.21 8.20
N GLN A 326 12.86 0.62 8.91
CA GLN A 326 14.11 -0.14 9.04
C GLN A 326 13.91 -1.47 9.76
N ALA A 327 13.14 -1.49 10.85
CA ALA A 327 12.86 -2.72 11.62
C ALA A 327 12.12 -3.78 10.80
N PHE A 328 11.36 -3.37 9.77
CA PHE A 328 10.64 -4.24 8.83
C PHE A 328 11.32 -4.33 7.45
N ARG A 329 12.56 -3.84 7.30
CA ARG A 329 13.26 -3.82 6.02
C ARG A 329 13.66 -5.25 5.63
N VAL A 330 13.32 -5.65 4.41
CA VAL A 330 13.73 -6.93 3.83
C VAL A 330 14.32 -6.71 2.44
N LYS A 331 15.07 -7.69 1.95
CA LYS A 331 15.51 -7.76 0.55
C LYS A 331 14.60 -8.76 -0.16
N ARG A 332 13.93 -8.35 -1.23
CA ARG A 332 13.12 -9.24 -2.06
C ARG A 332 13.31 -8.87 -3.53
N ARG A 333 13.27 -9.87 -4.41
CA ARG A 333 13.12 -9.62 -5.85
C ARG A 333 11.66 -9.36 -6.11
N GLU A 334 11.21 -8.15 -5.80
CA GLU A 334 9.92 -7.65 -6.26
C GLU A 334 10.17 -6.74 -7.45
N LEU A 335 9.40 -6.94 -8.52
CA LEU A 335 9.31 -6.01 -9.64
C LEU A 335 8.51 -4.82 -9.11
N LEU A 336 9.22 -3.88 -8.48
CA LEU A 336 8.63 -2.63 -7.99
C LEU A 336 8.41 -1.65 -9.15
N ASP A 337 9.07 -1.86 -10.30
CA ASP A 337 8.92 -1.14 -11.57
C ASP A 337 9.28 -2.07 -12.76
N ASP A 338 8.79 -1.76 -13.97
CA ASP A 338 9.02 -2.50 -15.25
C ASP A 338 10.47 -2.44 -15.80
N GLU A 339 11.45 -2.03 -14.99
CA GLU A 339 12.87 -2.09 -15.32
C GLU A 339 13.66 -2.96 -14.33
N ALA A 340 14.58 -3.74 -14.89
CA ALA A 340 15.52 -4.70 -14.32
C ALA A 340 15.50 -4.93 -12.77
N PRO A 341 15.49 -6.20 -12.31
CA PRO A 341 15.48 -6.54 -10.90
C PRO A 341 16.74 -6.03 -10.19
N SER A 342 16.68 -4.81 -9.66
CA SER A 342 17.65 -4.31 -8.71
C SER A 342 17.32 -4.93 -7.35
N ASN A 343 18.35 -5.18 -6.53
CA ASN A 343 18.17 -5.70 -5.16
C ASN A 343 17.48 -4.62 -4.30
N THR A 344 16.17 -4.44 -4.48
CA THR A 344 15.39 -3.41 -3.82
C THR A 344 15.08 -3.85 -2.40
N GLN A 345 15.56 -3.04 -1.46
CA GLN A 345 15.08 -3.13 -0.09
C GLN A 345 13.78 -2.33 0.03
N PHE A 346 12.81 -2.89 0.73
CA PHE A 346 11.59 -2.18 1.10
C PHE A 346 11.12 -2.64 2.48
N SER A 347 10.17 -1.92 3.06
CA SER A 347 9.56 -2.33 4.33
C SER A 347 8.42 -3.32 4.09
N ALA A 348 8.54 -4.53 4.62
CA ALA A 348 7.51 -5.56 4.60
C ALA A 348 6.54 -5.45 5.79
N SER A 349 6.34 -4.24 6.31
CA SER A 349 5.47 -3.96 7.44
C SER A 349 4.01 -4.34 7.14
N ILE A 350 3.56 -4.18 5.89
CA ILE A 350 2.20 -4.56 5.45
C ILE A 350 2.01 -6.09 5.43
N ASP A 351 3.02 -6.87 5.06
CA ASP A 351 2.96 -8.33 5.20
C ASP A 351 2.82 -8.72 6.67
N GLY A 352 3.55 -8.03 7.56
CA GLY A 352 3.39 -8.20 9.00
C GLY A 352 2.00 -7.82 9.54
N PHE A 353 1.27 -6.94 8.85
CA PHE A 353 -0.14 -6.66 9.14
C PHE A 353 -1.02 -7.80 8.66
N ARG A 354 -0.85 -8.29 7.42
CA ARG A 354 -1.56 -9.47 6.92
C ARG A 354 -1.44 -10.69 7.86
N LEU A 355 -0.22 -11.01 8.32
CA LEU A 355 -0.02 -12.11 9.28
C LEU A 355 -0.77 -11.90 10.61
N GLN A 356 -0.88 -10.66 11.04
CA GLN A 356 -1.59 -10.30 12.27
C GLN A 356 -3.10 -10.50 12.11
N GLU A 357 -3.68 -10.08 11.00
CA GLU A 357 -5.12 -10.21 10.76
C GLU A 357 -5.51 -11.68 10.58
N ILE A 358 -4.71 -12.48 9.85
CA ILE A 358 -4.92 -13.93 9.74
C ILE A 358 -4.85 -14.60 11.13
N LYS A 359 -3.87 -14.20 11.97
CA LYS A 359 -3.75 -14.75 13.33
C LYS A 359 -5.01 -14.43 14.16
N ARG A 360 -5.58 -13.23 14.03
CA ARG A 360 -6.79 -12.82 14.75
C ARG A 360 -8.00 -13.65 14.34
N VAL A 361 -8.19 -13.86 13.03
CA VAL A 361 -9.26 -14.73 12.51
C VAL A 361 -9.11 -16.15 13.04
N LEU A 362 -7.94 -16.77 12.84
CA LEU A 362 -7.71 -18.15 13.25
C LEU A 362 -7.74 -18.34 14.78
N ALA A 363 -7.39 -17.31 15.56
CA ALA A 363 -7.47 -17.39 17.01
C ALA A 363 -8.92 -17.42 17.51
N GLU A 364 -9.85 -16.77 16.81
CA GLU A 364 -11.27 -16.80 17.17
C GLU A 364 -11.91 -18.13 16.75
N GLU A 365 -11.56 -18.68 15.58
CA GLU A 365 -12.05 -20.00 15.14
C GLU A 365 -11.55 -21.18 16.02
N GLN A 366 -10.47 -20.97 16.77
CA GLN A 366 -9.81 -21.99 17.59
C GLN A 366 -10.06 -21.82 19.10
N ARG A 367 -10.85 -20.83 19.50
CA ARG A 367 -11.42 -20.73 20.86
C ARG A 367 -12.59 -21.69 21.00
#